data_AF-A0A5K4FAR1-F1
#
_entry.id   AF-A0A5K4FAR1-F1
#
_cell.length_a   1.000
_cell.length_b   1.000
_cell.length_c   1.000
_cell.angle_alpha   90.00
_cell.angle_beta   90.00
_cell.angle_gamma   90.00
#
_symmetry.space_group_name_H-M   'P 1'
#
loop_
_entity.id
_entity.type
_entity.pdbx_description
1 polymer ?
#
loop_
_entity_poly.entity_id
_entity_poly.type
_entity_poly.pdbx_seq_one_letter_code
_entity_poly.pdbx_strand_id
1 'polypeptide(L)'
;MDNKLCSTYCFNNGECTLCSEQNPSIETKCLRCRCPREWAGDRCETKIKLSSTSLKRKPQEIPIGIMIGLFTTCIMLLIIFFMIKYKVIENLWTKIKLYCSRNSPIKKDFTSFSYATYVNDESVII
;
A
#
# COMPACT_ATOMS: atom_id res chain seq x y z
N MET A 1 -19.25 -7.90 -58.64
CA MET A 1 -17.89 -8.46 -58.85
C MET A 1 -17.08 -8.53 -57.56
N ASP A 2 -17.46 -7.78 -56.53
CA ASP A 2 -16.71 -7.58 -55.29
C ASP A 2 -16.41 -8.88 -54.51
N ASN A 3 -17.34 -9.85 -54.50
CA ASN A 3 -17.11 -11.14 -53.82
C ASN A 3 -15.97 -11.96 -54.42
N LYS A 4 -15.72 -11.86 -55.74
CA LYS A 4 -14.66 -12.64 -56.41
C LYS A 4 -13.27 -12.11 -56.09
N LEU A 5 -13.15 -10.80 -55.84
CA LEU A 5 -11.87 -10.19 -55.46
C LEU A 5 -11.49 -10.59 -54.02
N CYS A 6 -12.49 -10.70 -53.12
CA CYS A 6 -12.25 -11.12 -51.74
C CYS A 6 -11.77 -12.57 -51.59
N SER A 7 -12.20 -13.50 -52.46
CA SER A 7 -11.92 -14.93 -52.29
C SER A 7 -10.44 -15.30 -52.47
N THR A 8 -9.63 -14.44 -53.10
CA THR A 8 -8.19 -14.70 -53.34
C THR A 8 -7.28 -13.62 -52.74
N TYR A 9 -7.85 -12.58 -52.14
CA TYR A 9 -7.06 -11.50 -51.57
C TYR A 9 -6.42 -11.90 -50.25
N CYS A 10 -7.18 -12.42 -49.29
CA CYS A 10 -6.64 -12.82 -47.99
C CYS A 10 -6.09 -14.25 -48.01
N PHE A 11 -4.88 -14.44 -47.48
CA PHE A 11 -4.25 -15.76 -47.34
C PHE A 11 -4.60 -16.43 -46.01
N ASN A 12 -4.29 -17.72 -45.89
CA ASN A 12 -4.31 -18.50 -44.65
C ASN A 12 -5.61 -18.38 -43.84
N ASN A 13 -6.76 -18.52 -44.52
CA ASN A 13 -8.09 -18.40 -43.93
C ASN A 13 -8.39 -17.00 -43.33
N GLY A 14 -7.71 -15.96 -43.80
CA GLY A 14 -8.04 -14.58 -43.44
C GLY A 14 -9.44 -14.19 -43.95
N GLU A 15 -10.21 -13.50 -43.11
CA GLU A 15 -11.53 -13.01 -43.50
C GLU A 15 -11.40 -11.70 -44.28
N CYS A 16 -11.96 -11.65 -45.49
CA CYS A 16 -11.92 -10.46 -46.33
C CYS A 16 -13.13 -9.57 -46.05
N THR A 17 -12.87 -8.28 -45.81
CA THR A 17 -13.89 -7.25 -45.60
C THR A 17 -13.70 -6.12 -46.59
N LEU A 18 -14.81 -5.65 -47.15
CA LEU A 18 -14.84 -4.45 -48.00
C LEU A 18 -14.99 -3.23 -47.09
N CYS A 19 -14.06 -2.29 -47.19
CA CYS A 19 -14.17 -0.99 -46.55
C CYS A 19 -14.50 0.07 -47.60
N SER A 20 -15.38 1.00 -47.23
CA SER A 20 -15.55 2.25 -47.98
C SER A 20 -14.75 3.31 -47.22
N GLU A 21 -13.70 3.82 -47.86
CA GLU A 21 -12.98 4.96 -47.33
C GLU A 21 -13.72 6.21 -47.80
N GLN A 22 -14.43 6.86 -46.87
CA GLN A 22 -15.04 8.18 -47.12
C GLN A 22 -13.92 9.22 -47.21
N ASN A 23 -13.26 9.28 -48.36
CA ASN A 23 -12.63 10.52 -48.78
C ASN A 23 -13.68 11.36 -49.50
N PRO A 24 -13.83 12.65 -49.16
CA PRO A 24 -14.93 13.50 -49.66
C PRO A 24 -14.96 13.65 -51.19
N SER A 25 -13.88 13.30 -51.88
CA SER A 25 -13.72 13.47 -53.32
C SER A 25 -13.82 12.17 -54.13
N ILE A 26 -13.61 11.00 -53.52
CA ILE A 26 -13.58 9.71 -54.24
C ILE A 26 -14.01 8.60 -53.28
N GLU A 27 -15.09 7.90 -53.60
CA GLU A 27 -15.47 6.67 -52.88
C GLU A 27 -14.57 5.52 -53.33
N THR A 28 -13.41 5.39 -52.71
CA THR A 28 -12.49 4.26 -52.96
C THR A 28 -12.91 3.06 -52.11
N LYS A 29 -13.30 1.98 -52.78
CA LYS A 29 -13.46 0.66 -52.15
C LYS A 29 -12.08 0.11 -51.82
N CYS A 30 -11.82 -0.13 -50.54
CA CYS A 30 -10.63 -0.81 -50.05
C CYS A 30 -10.97 -2.24 -49.59
N LEU A 31 -9.96 -3.10 -49.59
CA LEU A 31 -10.05 -4.46 -49.06
C LEU A 31 -9.20 -4.55 -47.80
N ARG A 32 -9.76 -5.12 -46.73
CA ARG A 32 -9.04 -5.40 -45.48
C ARG A 32 -9.16 -6.87 -45.13
N CYS A 33 -8.04 -7.47 -44.75
CA CYS A 33 -8.00 -8.83 -44.24
C CYS A 33 -7.98 -8.84 -42.71
N ARG A 34 -8.79 -9.71 -42.12
CA ARG A 34 -8.72 -10.04 -40.69
C ARG A 34 -8.01 -11.38 -40.55
N CYS A 35 -6.82 -11.33 -39.96
CA CYS A 35 -5.96 -12.51 -39.85
C CYS A 35 -6.28 -13.36 -38.62
N PRO A 36 -6.21 -14.70 -38.74
CA PRO A 36 -6.22 -15.58 -37.57
C PRO A 36 -4.99 -15.34 -36.69
N ARG A 37 -5.06 -15.77 -35.42
CA ARG A 37 -4.06 -15.47 -34.37
C ARG A 37 -2.61 -15.83 -34.74
N GLU A 38 -2.41 -16.81 -35.61
CA GLU A 38 -1.08 -17.28 -36.03
C GLU A 38 -0.51 -16.51 -37.23
N TRP A 39 -1.26 -15.57 -37.82
CA TRP A 39 -0.88 -14.90 -39.05
C TRP A 39 -1.00 -13.37 -38.93
N ALA A 40 -0.09 -12.65 -39.58
CA ALA A 40 -0.01 -11.19 -39.67
C ALA A 40 0.32 -10.77 -41.11
N GLY A 41 0.31 -9.46 -41.33
CA GLY A 41 0.50 -8.83 -42.63
C GLY A 41 -0.83 -8.30 -43.18
N ASP A 42 -0.74 -7.47 -44.21
CA ASP A 42 -1.92 -6.84 -44.81
C ASP A 42 -2.88 -7.85 -45.44
N ARG A 43 -2.34 -9.02 -45.82
CA ARG A 43 -3.06 -10.14 -46.43
C ARG A 43 -2.89 -11.44 -45.66
N CYS A 44 -2.44 -11.38 -44.40
CA CYS A 44 -2.20 -12.55 -43.54
C CYS A 44 -1.12 -13.51 -44.06
N GLU A 45 -0.13 -12.96 -44.77
CA GLU A 45 0.95 -13.70 -45.43
C GLU A 45 2.07 -14.17 -44.49
N THR A 46 2.21 -13.54 -43.32
CA THR A 46 3.34 -13.77 -42.41
C THR A 46 2.91 -14.58 -41.20
N LYS A 47 3.49 -15.77 -40.99
CA LYS A 47 3.23 -16.56 -39.77
C LYS A 47 3.89 -15.91 -38.57
N ILE A 48 3.09 -15.52 -37.58
CA ILE A 48 3.59 -15.03 -36.30
C ILE A 48 3.94 -16.25 -35.46
N LYS A 49 5.23 -16.44 -35.17
CA LYS A 49 5.61 -17.33 -34.06
C LYS A 49 5.02 -16.68 -32.82
N LEU A 50 4.24 -17.45 -32.06
CA LEU A 50 3.66 -17.07 -30.78
C LEU A 50 4.79 -16.80 -29.77
N SER A 51 5.65 -15.82 -30.02
CA SER A 51 6.50 -15.23 -29.00
C SER A 51 5.52 -14.63 -28.02
N SER A 52 5.40 -15.33 -26.91
CA SER A 52 4.53 -15.20 -25.75
C SER A 52 4.61 -13.85 -25.04
N THR A 53 4.97 -12.79 -25.73
CA THR A 53 5.34 -11.49 -25.16
C THR A 53 4.32 -10.39 -25.45
N SER A 54 3.23 -10.70 -26.15
CA SER A 54 2.15 -9.74 -26.40
C SER A 54 0.76 -10.25 -26.01
N LEU A 55 0.67 -11.03 -24.92
CA LEU A 55 -0.20 -10.52 -23.86
C LEU A 55 0.35 -9.12 -23.54
N LYS A 56 -0.05 -8.13 -24.35
CA LYS A 56 -0.41 -6.82 -23.85
C LYS A 56 -1.43 -7.16 -22.77
N ARG A 57 -0.91 -7.50 -21.58
CA ARG A 57 -1.57 -7.22 -20.33
C ARG A 57 -1.89 -5.76 -20.50
N LYS A 58 -3.13 -5.50 -20.93
CA LYS A 58 -3.74 -4.19 -20.81
C LYS A 58 -3.29 -3.76 -19.42
N PRO A 59 -2.47 -2.70 -19.28
CA PRO A 59 -1.87 -2.32 -18.01
C PRO A 59 -2.99 -2.42 -17.01
N GLN A 60 -2.86 -3.43 -16.14
CA GLN A 60 -3.96 -3.85 -15.30
C GLN A 60 -4.04 -2.68 -14.35
N GLU A 61 -4.94 -1.75 -14.64
CA GLU A 61 -5.14 -0.54 -13.86
C GLU A 61 -5.51 -1.05 -12.49
N ILE A 62 -4.50 -1.17 -11.63
CA ILE A 62 -4.70 -1.52 -10.24
C ILE A 62 -5.59 -0.40 -9.76
N PRO A 63 -6.85 -0.71 -9.38
CA PRO A 63 -7.79 0.33 -9.04
C PRO A 63 -7.17 1.12 -7.88
N ILE A 64 -6.93 2.40 -8.13
CA ILE A 64 -6.25 3.31 -7.21
C ILE A 64 -6.92 3.27 -5.83
N GLY A 65 -8.24 3.01 -5.79
CA GLY A 65 -9.01 2.79 -4.58
C GLY A 65 -8.53 1.63 -3.69
N ILE A 66 -8.04 0.51 -4.25
CA ILE A 66 -7.51 -0.60 -3.44
C ILE A 66 -6.22 -0.16 -2.74
N MET A 67 -5.34 0.56 -3.44
CA MET A 67 -4.09 1.06 -2.86
C MET A 67 -4.36 2.04 -1.72
N ILE A 68 -5.30 2.97 -1.92
CA ILE A 68 -5.71 3.92 -0.88
C ILE A 68 -6.36 3.19 0.31
N GLY A 69 -7.23 2.21 0.06
CA GLY A 69 -7.87 1.41 1.11
C GLY A 69 -6.87 0.60 1.94
N LEU A 70 -5.89 -0.04 1.31
CA LEU A 70 -4.82 -0.75 2.02
C LEU A 70 -3.97 0.20 2.86
N PHE A 71 -3.69 1.40 2.36
CA PHE A 71 -2.90 2.38 3.09
C PHE A 71 -3.64 2.93 4.32
N THR A 72 -4.92 3.29 4.16
CA THR A 72 -5.73 3.82 5.28
C THR A 72 -5.98 2.76 6.34
N THR A 73 -6.26 1.51 5.95
CA THR A 73 -6.40 0.40 6.90
C THR A 73 -5.11 0.13 7.66
N CYS A 74 -3.95 0.20 7.00
CA CYS A 74 -2.65 0.04 7.66
C CYS A 74 -2.39 1.15 8.70
N ILE A 75 -2.66 2.42 8.36
CA ILE A 75 -2.55 3.55 9.30
C ILE A 75 -3.48 3.38 10.50
N MET A 76 -4.74 2.99 10.26
CA MET A 76 -5.72 2.78 11.33
C MET A 76 -5.27 1.69 12.30
N LEU A 77 -4.74 0.58 11.80
CA LEU A 77 -4.19 -0.49 12.63
C LEU A 77 -2.99 -0.04 13.46
N LEU A 78 -2.10 0.79 12.89
CA LEU A 78 -0.97 1.37 13.62
C LEU A 78 -1.46 2.29 14.75
N ILE A 79 -2.42 3.18 14.48
CA ILE A 79 -3.00 4.05 15.51
C ILE A 79 -3.63 3.22 16.62
N ILE A 80 -4.43 2.20 16.29
CA ILE A 80 -5.05 1.30 17.28
C ILE A 80 -3.97 0.62 18.12
N PHE A 81 -2.90 0.12 17.49
CA PHE A 81 -1.78 -0.50 18.21
C PHE A 81 -1.11 0.47 19.19
N PHE A 82 -0.84 1.71 18.76
CA PHE A 82 -0.29 2.74 19.64
C PHE A 82 -1.24 3.09 20.77
N MET A 83 -2.54 3.22 20.51
CA MET A 83 -3.55 3.49 21.53
C MET A 83 -3.63 2.38 22.59
N ILE A 84 -3.55 1.10 22.17
CA ILE A 84 -3.50 -0.05 23.08
C ILE A 84 -2.24 0.01 23.94
N LYS A 85 -1.07 0.22 23.33
CA LYS A 85 0.21 0.30 24.06
C LYS A 85 0.22 1.48 25.02
N TYR A 86 -0.25 2.64 24.58
CA TYR A 86 -0.35 3.85 25.40
C TYR A 86 -1.25 3.61 26.62
N LYS A 87 -2.45 3.04 26.42
CA LYS A 87 -3.38 2.71 27.52
C LYS A 87 -2.79 1.72 28.52
N VAL A 88 -2.01 0.74 28.05
CA VAL A 88 -1.30 -0.21 28.94
C VAL A 88 -0.22 0.52 29.75
N ILE A 89 0.55 1.42 29.11
CA ILE A 89 1.58 2.21 29.80
C ILE A 89 0.94 3.13 30.84
N GLU A 90 -0.17 3.79 30.52
CA GLU A 90 -0.90 4.66 31.46
C GLU A 90 -1.43 3.87 32.67
N ASN A 91 -2.00 2.68 32.44
CA ASN A 91 -2.45 1.78 33.50
C ASN A 91 -1.30 1.27 34.38
N LEU A 92 -0.12 1.06 33.82
CA LEU A 92 1.07 0.68 34.60
C LEU A 92 1.59 1.88 35.40
N TRP A 93 1.62 3.07 34.79
CA TRP A 93 2.04 4.31 35.44
C TRP A 93 1.16 4.68 36.64
N THR A 94 -0.16 4.55 36.51
CA THR A 94 -1.10 4.81 37.61
C THR A 94 -0.89 3.83 38.77
N LYS A 95 -0.64 2.54 38.49
CA LYS A 95 -0.29 1.55 39.52
C LYS A 95 1.04 1.90 40.21
N ILE A 96 2.08 2.23 39.45
CA ILE A 96 3.39 2.61 40.01
C ILE A 96 3.27 3.86 40.88
N LYS A 97 2.51 4.88 40.44
CA LYS A 97 2.29 6.11 41.22
C LYS A 97 1.61 5.83 42.56
N LEU A 98 0.64 4.90 42.60
CA LEU A 98 0.01 4.45 43.85
C LEU A 98 0.99 3.71 44.76
N TYR A 99 1.86 2.83 44.21
CA TYR A 99 2.90 2.15 44.97
C TYR A 99 3.91 3.14 45.58
N CYS A 100 4.44 4.09 44.79
CA CYS A 100 5.38 5.10 45.28
C CYS A 100 4.74 6.05 46.28
N SER A 101 3.48 6.46 46.08
CA SER A 101 2.78 7.34 47.03
C SER A 101 2.54 6.64 48.37
N ARG A 102 2.29 5.33 48.38
CA ARG A 102 2.05 4.55 49.61
C ARG A 102 3.33 4.23 50.37
N ASN A 103 4.43 3.96 49.65
CA ASN A 103 5.72 3.63 50.23
C ASN A 103 6.68 4.81 50.33
N SER A 104 6.29 6.03 49.92
CA SER A 104 7.11 7.22 50.14
C SER A 104 7.44 7.27 51.62
N PRO A 105 8.69 7.04 52.03
CA PRO A 105 9.07 7.16 53.42
C PRO A 105 8.71 8.60 53.76
N ILE A 106 7.71 8.74 54.63
CA ILE A 106 7.48 9.97 55.37
C ILE A 106 8.88 10.45 55.69
N LYS A 107 9.19 11.64 55.18
CA LYS A 107 10.30 12.48 55.63
C LYS A 107 10.08 12.65 57.13
N LYS A 108 10.35 11.61 57.91
CA LYS A 108 10.50 11.68 59.35
C LYS A 108 11.82 12.40 59.45
N ASP A 109 11.68 13.72 59.50
CA ASP A 109 12.34 14.48 60.52
C ASP A 109 13.82 14.15 60.58
N PHE A 110 14.54 14.72 59.62
CA PHE A 110 15.90 15.20 59.89
C PHE A 110 15.80 16.36 60.90
N THR A 111 15.12 16.15 62.02
CA THR A 111 15.12 17.04 63.16
C THR A 111 16.45 16.79 63.85
N SER A 112 17.39 17.68 63.54
CA SER A 112 18.36 18.22 64.49
C SER A 112 18.56 17.34 65.73
N PHE A 113 19.57 16.47 65.65
CA PHE A 113 20.14 15.80 66.82
C PHE A 113 20.71 16.91 67.73
N SER A 114 19.88 17.46 68.60
CA SER A 114 20.29 18.45 69.59
C SER A 114 21.01 17.68 70.69
N TYR A 115 22.34 17.67 70.62
CA TYR A 115 23.19 17.17 71.70
C TYR A 115 22.93 18.04 72.94
N ALA A 116 22.26 17.46 73.93
CA ALA A 116 22.30 17.96 75.31
C ALA A 116 23.69 17.66 75.84
N THR A 117 24.63 18.57 75.60
CA THR A 117 25.90 18.58 76.33
C THR A 117 25.57 18.95 77.77
N TYR A 118 25.53 17.94 78.64
CA TYR A 118 25.57 18.13 80.09
C TYR A 118 26.93 18.73 80.42
N VAL A 119 26.98 20.05 80.42
CA VAL A 119 28.12 20.87 80.81
C VAL A 119 27.74 21.47 82.14
N ASN A 120 28.69 21.41 83.07
CA ASN A 120 28.71 22.07 84.37
C ASN A 120 27.90 21.35 85.45
N ASP A 121 28.32 21.32 86.70
CA ASP A 121 29.55 21.64 87.41
C ASP A 121 29.25 21.16 88.86
N GLU A 122 30.19 21.37 89.77
CA GLU A 122 29.98 21.29 91.24
C GLU A 122 30.13 19.87 91.82
N SER A 123 31.30 19.43 92.30
CA SER A 123 32.14 20.01 93.36
C SER A 123 31.38 20.32 94.65
N VAL A 124 31.23 19.29 95.50
CA VAL A 124 31.09 19.38 96.96
C VAL A 124 31.88 18.17 97.47
N ILE A 125 33.16 18.20 97.89
CA ILE A 125 33.90 19.07 98.82
C ILE A 125 33.13 19.32 100.12
N ILE A 126 33.16 18.34 101.04
CA ILE A 126 33.85 18.36 102.35
C ILE A 126 33.73 16.94 102.93
#